data_AF-A0A9X8EBC5-F1
#
_entry.id   AF-A0A9X8EBC5-F1
#
_cell.length_a   1.000
_cell.length_b   1.000
_cell.length_c   1.000
_cell.angle_alpha   90.00
_cell.angle_beta   90.00
_cell.angle_gamma   90.00
#
_symmetry.space_group_name_H-M   'P 1'
#
loop_
_entity.id
_entity.type
_entity.pdbx_description
1 polymer ?
#
loop_
_entity_poly.entity_id
_entity_poly.type
_entity_poly.pdbx_seq_one_letter_code
_entity_poly.pdbx_strand_id
1 'polypeptide(L)'
;MPEATGQLVGLLVNQLLSIALHGVDSTELSRAKNQLKSSVLMNLESRMILYEDIGRQLLTYGIRESPESICDKVDAVTAADVQRVVREAMAHKPSLVYMGKLSDFPSYDNVAQAIDQVLTQQQQSP
;
A
#
# COMPACT_ATOMS: atom_id res chain seq x y z
N MET A 1 -4.29 -25.02 -1.96
CA MET A 1 -5.41 -24.12 -1.64
C MET A 1 -5.83 -23.33 -2.89
N PRO A 2 -6.56 -23.91 -3.87
CA PRO A 2 -7.01 -23.19 -5.08
C PRO A 2 -8.47 -22.70 -5.04
N GLU A 3 -9.32 -23.25 -4.16
CA GLU A 3 -10.78 -23.00 -4.19
C GLU A 3 -11.21 -21.60 -3.69
N ALA A 4 -10.39 -20.92 -2.88
CA ALA A 4 -10.72 -19.60 -2.32
C ALA A 4 -10.16 -18.42 -3.13
N THR A 5 -9.59 -18.66 -4.31
CA THR A 5 -8.77 -17.66 -5.01
C THR A 5 -9.58 -16.47 -5.52
N GLY A 6 -10.79 -16.70 -6.04
CA GLY A 6 -11.70 -15.61 -6.43
C GLY A 6 -12.17 -14.78 -5.22
N GLN A 7 -12.38 -15.42 -4.07
CA GLN A 7 -12.74 -14.72 -2.82
C GLN A 7 -11.58 -13.86 -2.30
N LEU A 8 -10.34 -14.31 -2.47
CA LEU A 8 -9.15 -13.57 -2.05
C LEU A 8 -9.04 -12.22 -2.77
N VAL A 9 -9.29 -12.19 -4.09
CA VAL A 9 -9.26 -10.92 -4.85
C VAL A 9 -10.29 -9.94 -4.29
N GLY A 10 -11.51 -10.40 -4.04
CA GLY A 10 -12.56 -9.59 -3.43
C GLY A 10 -12.18 -9.07 -2.04
N LEU A 11 -11.58 -9.92 -1.20
CA LEU A 11 -11.11 -9.52 0.13
C LEU A 11 -10.01 -8.46 0.07
N LEU A 12 -9.03 -8.61 -0.83
CA LEU A 12 -7.95 -7.64 -0.99
C LEU A 12 -8.48 -6.28 -1.46
N VAL A 13 -9.38 -6.28 -2.44
CA VAL A 13 -10.04 -5.06 -2.94
C VAL A 13 -10.86 -4.40 -1.84
N ASN A 14 -11.65 -5.18 -1.10
CA ASN A 14 -12.43 -4.67 0.02
C ASN A 14 -11.56 -4.07 1.12
N GLN A 15 -10.40 -4.65 1.41
CA GLN A 15 -9.49 -4.10 2.42
C GLN A 15 -8.91 -2.75 1.99
N LEU A 16 -8.49 -2.62 0.72
CA LEU A 16 -7.99 -1.35 0.17
C LEU A 16 -9.08 -0.28 0.13
N LEU A 17 -10.30 -0.65 -0.28
CA LEU A 17 -11.45 0.26 -0.29
C LEU A 17 -11.84 0.68 1.13
N SER A 18 -11.80 -0.24 2.10
CA SER A 18 -12.06 0.08 3.51
C SER A 18 -11.10 1.15 4.01
N ILE A 19 -9.80 1.05 3.70
CA ILE A 19 -8.82 2.08 4.05
C ILE A 19 -9.13 3.41 3.34
N ALA A 20 -9.48 3.39 2.05
CA ALA A 20 -9.80 4.60 1.29
C ALA A 20 -11.04 5.35 1.84
N LEU A 21 -12.04 4.60 2.31
CA LEU A 21 -13.33 5.13 2.76
C LEU A 21 -13.34 5.46 4.26
N HIS A 22 -12.78 4.60 5.09
CA HIS A 22 -12.91 4.67 6.55
C HIS A 22 -11.60 4.98 7.28
N GLY A 23 -10.47 4.97 6.57
CA GLY A 23 -9.16 5.19 7.17
C GLY A 23 -8.64 3.97 7.93
N VAL A 24 -7.63 4.18 8.76
CA VAL A 24 -6.97 3.14 9.56
C VAL A 24 -7.04 3.46 11.04
N ASP A 25 -7.08 2.42 11.87
CA ASP A 25 -7.02 2.60 13.33
C ASP A 25 -5.65 3.15 13.77
N SER A 26 -5.66 3.94 14.83
CA SER A 26 -4.46 4.54 15.41
C SER A 26 -3.45 3.50 15.92
N THR A 27 -3.93 2.38 16.47
CA THR A 27 -3.10 1.28 16.96
C THR A 27 -2.43 0.57 15.80
N GLU A 28 -3.19 0.30 14.73
CA GLU A 28 -2.65 -0.33 13.52
C GLU A 28 -1.62 0.56 12.82
N LEU A 29 -1.89 1.86 12.73
CA LEU A 29 -0.96 2.83 12.17
C LEU A 29 0.34 2.89 12.98
N SER A 30 0.25 3.00 14.31
CA SER A 30 1.42 3.01 15.19
C SER A 30 2.24 1.72 15.04
N ARG A 31 1.56 0.57 15.00
CA ARG A 31 2.20 -0.73 14.77
C ARG A 31 2.88 -0.80 13.39
N ALA A 32 2.24 -0.30 12.34
CA ALA A 32 2.82 -0.27 11.00
C ALA A 32 4.06 0.64 10.91
N LYS A 33 4.01 1.83 11.51
CA LYS A 33 5.16 2.74 11.61
C LYS A 33 6.35 2.09 12.30
N ASN A 34 6.11 1.46 13.45
CA ASN A 34 7.18 0.80 14.20
C ASN A 34 7.80 -0.35 13.40
N GLN A 35 6.98 -1.17 12.73
CA GLN A 35 7.48 -2.24 11.85
C GLN A 35 8.34 -1.69 10.70
N LEU A 36 7.92 -0.60 10.05
CA LEU A 36 8.68 0.02 8.97
C LEU A 36 10.01 0.58 9.46
N LYS A 37 10.02 1.33 10.58
CA LYS A 37 11.25 1.87 11.17
C LYS A 37 12.22 0.76 11.57
N SER A 38 11.72 -0.31 12.20
CA SER A 38 12.54 -1.48 12.53
C SER A 38 13.14 -2.12 11.27
N SER A 39 12.35 -2.30 10.21
CA SER A 39 12.86 -2.85 8.94
C SER A 39 13.96 -1.98 8.32
N VAL A 40 13.81 -0.64 8.35
CA VAL A 40 14.83 0.27 7.83
C VAL A 40 16.12 0.14 8.62
N LEU A 41 16.05 0.24 9.96
CA LEU A 41 17.24 0.22 10.81
C LEU A 41 17.97 -1.13 10.76
N MET A 42 17.23 -2.25 10.78
CA MET A 42 17.81 -3.60 10.71
C MET A 42 18.51 -3.85 9.37
N ASN A 43 17.92 -3.42 8.25
CA ASN A 43 18.52 -3.59 6.93
C ASN A 43 19.89 -2.90 6.82
N LEU A 44 20.08 -1.78 7.53
CA LEU A 44 21.32 -1.00 7.50
C LEU A 44 22.44 -1.58 8.37
N GLU A 45 22.20 -2.67 9.10
CA GLU A 45 23.26 -3.46 9.76
C GLU A 45 24.15 -4.18 8.73
N SER A 46 23.58 -4.47 7.55
CA SER A 46 24.33 -5.04 6.42
C SER A 46 25.06 -3.93 5.65
N ARG A 47 26.39 -3.99 5.63
CA ARG A 47 27.23 -3.04 4.87
C ARG A 47 26.90 -3.02 3.38
N MET A 48 26.50 -4.15 2.80
CA MET A 48 26.16 -4.22 1.37
C MET A 48 24.88 -3.43 1.08
N ILE A 49 23.84 -3.62 1.91
CA ILE A 49 22.57 -2.89 1.78
C ILE A 49 22.81 -1.39 2.05
N LEU A 50 23.65 -1.06 3.03
CA LEU A 50 24.03 0.32 3.30
C LEU A 50 24.65 1.02 2.09
N TYR A 51 25.57 0.37 1.37
CA TYR A 51 26.20 0.97 0.18
C TYR A 51 25.22 1.11 -0.98
N GLU A 52 24.36 0.11 -1.19
CA GLU A 52 23.29 0.20 -2.18
C GLU A 52 22.36 1.38 -1.88
N ASP A 53 21.92 1.53 -0.64
CA ASP A 53 21.05 2.61 -0.19
C ASP A 53 21.67 4.00 -0.45
N ILE A 54 22.96 4.18 -0.15
CA ILE A 54 23.69 5.40 -0.46
C ILE A 54 23.65 5.71 -1.95
N GLY A 55 24.02 4.73 -2.79
CA GLY A 55 24.05 4.89 -4.23
C GLY A 55 22.67 5.24 -4.77
N ARG A 56 21.64 4.50 -4.34
CA ARG A 56 20.25 4.70 -4.74
C ARG A 56 19.75 6.09 -4.36
N GLN A 57 20.00 6.55 -3.14
CA GLN A 57 19.57 7.88 -2.70
C GLN A 57 20.27 9.00 -3.47
N LEU A 58 21.58 8.90 -3.68
CA LEU A 58 22.32 9.86 -4.49
C LEU A 58 21.86 9.90 -5.94
N LEU A 59 21.58 8.74 -6.55
CA LEU A 59 21.12 8.67 -7.95
C LEU A 59 19.66 9.13 -8.12
N THR A 60 18.82 8.94 -7.11
CA THR A 60 17.39 9.28 -7.19
C THR A 60 17.12 10.73 -6.77
N TYR A 61 17.77 11.18 -5.69
CA TYR A 61 17.47 12.46 -5.02
C TYR A 61 18.65 13.44 -5.01
N GLY A 62 19.84 13.02 -5.43
CA GLY A 62 21.06 13.84 -5.38
C GLY A 62 21.64 14.03 -3.97
N ILE A 63 20.96 13.53 -2.94
CA ILE A 63 21.35 13.67 -1.53
C ILE A 63 21.23 12.33 -0.81
N ARG A 64 22.04 12.15 0.23
CA ARG A 64 21.88 11.07 1.19
C ARG A 64 21.17 11.60 2.43
N GLU A 65 20.00 11.05 2.72
CA GLU A 65 19.30 11.28 3.98
C GLU A 65 19.78 10.29 5.04
N SER A 66 19.78 10.73 6.30
CA SER A 66 20.13 9.86 7.42
C SER A 66 18.96 8.92 7.78
N PRO A 67 19.24 7.75 8.36
CA PRO A 67 18.19 6.83 8.81
C PRO A 67 17.25 7.45 9.84
N GLU A 68 17.75 8.36 10.67
CA GLU A 68 16.97 9.09 11.67
C GLU A 68 15.97 10.03 11.00
N SER A 69 16.39 10.80 9.99
CA SER A 69 15.51 11.68 9.21
C SER A 69 14.39 10.88 8.53
N ILE A 70 14.71 9.68 8.01
CA ILE A 70 13.71 8.77 7.44
C ILE A 70 12.72 8.30 8.52
N CYS A 71 13.21 7.94 9.71
CA CYS A 71 12.35 7.56 10.84
C CYS A 71 11.40 8.70 11.26
N ASP A 72 11.90 9.93 11.34
CA ASP A 72 11.10 11.11 11.69
C ASP A 72 9.98 11.36 10.68
N LYS A 73 10.27 11.18 9.38
CA LYS A 73 9.26 11.26 8.32
C LYS A 73 8.19 10.18 8.45
N VAL A 74 8.58 8.95 8.82
CA VAL A 74 7.62 7.87 9.08
C VAL A 74 6.74 8.21 10.29
N ASP A 75 7.31 8.78 11.34
CA ASP A 75 6.57 9.19 12.54
C ASP A 75 5.58 10.33 12.27
N ALA A 76 5.90 11.23 11.33
CA ALA A 76 5.02 12.31 10.91
C ALA A 76 3.77 11.86 10.13
N VAL A 77 3.75 10.65 9.56
CA VAL A 77 2.62 10.16 8.73
C VAL A 77 1.33 10.07 9.55
N THR A 78 0.24 10.67 9.11
CA THR A 78 -1.06 10.58 9.81
C THR A 78 -1.98 9.53 9.18
N ALA A 79 -3.04 9.14 9.89
CA ALA A 79 -4.08 8.27 9.31
C ALA A 79 -4.76 8.91 8.09
N ALA A 80 -4.89 10.24 8.09
CA ALA A 80 -5.42 11.00 6.97
C ALA A 80 -4.50 10.94 5.74
N ASP A 81 -3.16 10.97 5.94
CA ASP A 81 -2.20 10.81 4.84
C ASP A 81 -2.33 9.45 4.17
N VAL A 82 -2.43 8.38 4.98
CA VAL A 82 -2.62 7.01 4.48
C VAL A 82 -3.93 6.92 3.70
N GLN A 83 -5.04 7.41 4.27
CA GLN A 83 -6.34 7.39 3.60
C GLN A 83 -6.31 8.16 2.27
N ARG A 84 -5.68 9.34 2.24
CA ARG A 84 -5.55 10.17 1.04
C ARG A 84 -4.79 9.42 -0.06
N VAL A 85 -3.63 8.84 0.26
CA VAL A 85 -2.81 8.10 -0.71
C VAL A 85 -3.54 6.88 -1.25
N VAL A 86 -4.22 6.12 -0.39
CA VAL A 86 -4.98 4.94 -0.83
C VAL A 86 -6.18 5.36 -1.69
N ARG A 87 -6.88 6.43 -1.36
CA ARG A 87 -7.98 6.96 -2.18
C ARG A 87 -7.49 7.40 -3.56
N GLU A 88 -6.35 8.09 -3.63
CA GLU A 88 -5.74 8.49 -4.90
C GLU A 88 -5.31 7.29 -5.74
N ALA A 89 -4.68 6.28 -5.12
CA ALA A 89 -4.28 5.06 -5.79
C ALA A 89 -5.49 4.30 -6.37
N MET A 90 -6.58 4.18 -5.59
CA MET A 90 -7.79 3.46 -6.00
C MET A 90 -8.62 4.22 -7.05
N ALA A 91 -8.40 5.52 -7.25
CA ALA A 91 -9.04 6.30 -8.31
C ALA A 91 -8.52 5.97 -9.72
N HIS A 92 -7.41 5.22 -9.81
CA HIS A 92 -6.84 4.79 -11.07
C HIS A 92 -7.15 3.32 -11.34
N LYS A 93 -7.21 2.94 -12.62
CA LYS A 93 -7.46 1.55 -13.01
C LYS A 93 -6.39 0.62 -12.42
N PRO A 94 -6.77 -0.51 -11.79
CA PRO A 94 -5.81 -1.43 -11.20
C PRO A 94 -5.01 -2.17 -12.28
N SER A 95 -3.81 -2.61 -11.91
CA SER A 95 -3.01 -3.57 -12.68
C SER A 95 -3.17 -4.97 -12.06
N LEU A 96 -3.67 -5.94 -12.83
CA LEU A 96 -3.95 -7.30 -12.35
C LEU A 96 -3.13 -8.32 -13.13
N VAL A 97 -2.50 -9.26 -12.42
CA VAL A 97 -1.76 -10.38 -13.00
C VAL A 97 -2.16 -11.66 -12.27
N TYR A 98 -2.62 -12.66 -13.03
CA TYR A 98 -2.99 -13.97 -12.51
C TYR A 98 -2.10 -15.04 -13.14
N MET A 99 -1.76 -16.06 -12.36
CA MET A 99 -1.01 -17.22 -12.82
C MET A 99 -1.68 -18.50 -12.31
N GLY A 100 -1.84 -19.50 -13.19
CA GLY A 100 -2.49 -20.77 -12.88
C GLY A 100 -3.83 -20.94 -13.59
N LYS A 101 -4.82 -21.53 -12.90
CA LYS A 101 -6.15 -21.82 -13.45
C LYS A 101 -7.01 -20.56 -13.48
N LEU A 102 -6.95 -19.83 -14.61
CA LEU A 102 -7.58 -18.52 -14.78
C LEU A 102 -9.10 -18.52 -14.62
N SER A 103 -9.77 -19.67 -14.82
CA SER A 103 -11.22 -19.80 -14.60
C SER A 103 -11.66 -19.52 -13.16
N ASP A 104 -10.73 -19.61 -12.21
CA ASP A 104 -11.01 -19.49 -10.78
C ASP A 104 -10.84 -18.03 -10.29
N PHE A 105 -10.41 -17.12 -11.17
CA PHE A 105 -10.20 -15.70 -10.89
C PHE A 105 -11.30 -14.84 -11.54
N PRO A 106 -11.67 -13.71 -10.93
CA PRO A 106 -12.58 -12.75 -11.55
C PRO A 106 -11.93 -12.14 -12.81
N SER A 107 -12.75 -11.76 -13.79
CA SER A 107 -12.25 -11.00 -14.94
C SER A 107 -11.76 -9.61 -14.52
N TYR A 108 -10.85 -9.04 -15.32
CA TYR A 108 -10.38 -7.68 -15.12
C TYR A 108 -11.53 -6.68 -15.01
N ASP A 109 -12.48 -6.74 -15.96
CA ASP A 109 -13.60 -5.81 -16.01
C ASP A 109 -14.48 -5.90 -14.76
N ASN A 110 -14.71 -7.11 -14.23
CA ASN A 110 -15.48 -7.29 -13.00
C ASN A 110 -14.79 -6.61 -11.80
N VAL A 111 -13.46 -6.72 -11.71
CA VAL A 111 -12.70 -6.09 -10.61
C VAL A 111 -12.66 -4.58 -10.75
N ALA A 112 -12.38 -4.07 -11.95
CA ALA A 112 -12.33 -2.63 -12.21
C ALA A 112 -13.70 -1.98 -11.96
N GLN A 113 -14.78 -2.58 -12.47
CA GLN A 113 -16.14 -2.09 -12.24
C GLN A 113 -16.53 -2.13 -10.75
N ALA A 114 -16.14 -3.18 -10.02
CA ALA A 114 -16.42 -3.25 -8.58
C ALA A 114 -15.74 -2.12 -7.81
N ILE A 115 -14.49 -1.78 -8.15
CA ILE A 115 -13.76 -0.66 -7.54
C ILE A 115 -14.46 0.67 -7.87
N ASP A 116 -14.77 0.90 -9.16
CA ASP A 116 -15.41 2.14 -9.63
C ASP A 116 -16.79 2.35 -8.99
N GLN A 117 -17.58 1.28 -8.86
CA GLN A 117 -18.91 1.33 -8.24
C GLN A 117 -18.83 1.75 -6.78
N VAL A 118 -17.93 1.16 -5.99
CA VAL A 118 -17.80 1.47 -4.57
C VAL A 118 -17.32 2.92 -4.36
N LEU A 119 -16.39 3.40 -5.19
CA LEU A 119 -15.92 4.78 -5.11
C LEU A 119 -16.99 5.81 -5.54
N THR A 120 -17.81 5.48 -6.55
CA THR A 120 -18.87 6.37 -7.05
C THR A 120 -20.05 6.46 -6.09
N GLN A 121 -20.44 5.35 -5.46
CA GLN A 121 -21.58 5.29 -4.53
C GLN A 121 -21.41 6.19 -3.29
N GLN A 122 -20.18 6.51 -2.88
CA GLN A 122 -19.94 7.44 -1.77
C GLN A 122 -19.81 8.91 -2.19
N GLN A 123 -19.66 9.23 -3.49
CA GLN A 123 -19.70 10.62 -3.97
C GLN A 123 -21.13 11.19 -4.05
N GLN A 124 -22.17 10.35 -3.89
CA GLN A 124 -23.58 10.74 -3.98
C GLN A 124 -24.32 10.79 -2.64
N SER A 125 -23.65 10.56 -1.51
CA SER A 125 -24.25 10.78 -0.19
C SER A 125 -24.07 12.23 0.27
N PRO A 126 -25.15 12.93 0.67
CA PRO A 126 -25.13 14.34 1.08
C PRO A 126 -24.37 14.60 2.39
#